data_AF-A0A0K1JJ77-F1
#
_entry.id   AF-A0A0K1JJ77-F1
#
_cell.length_a   1.000
_cell.length_b   1.000
_cell.length_c   1.000
_cell.angle_alpha   90.00
_cell.angle_beta   90.00
_cell.angle_gamma   90.00
#
_symmetry.space_group_name_H-M   'P 1'
#
loop_
_entity.id
_entity.type
_entity.pdbx_description
1 polymer ?
#
loop_
_entity_poly.entity_id
_entity_poly.type
_entity_poly.pdbx_seq_one_letter_code
_entity_poly.pdbx_strand_id
1 'polypeptide(L)' 'MSDDHDENHGHSVAAWTGVFALIIASGLISVGVAWGAHLWTFLGIAVGVVGFVGSIVLSKTGFGVEAKRLQAQGHQGVR' A
#
# COMPACT_ATOMS: atom_id res chain seq x y z
N MET A 1 11.23 4.04 -28.39
CA MET A 1 11.17 2.73 -27.71
C MET A 1 12.00 2.88 -26.46
N SER A 2 11.40 3.47 -25.43
CA SER A 2 12.10 3.87 -24.21
C SER A 2 11.04 4.09 -23.14
N ASP A 3 10.72 3.06 -22.36
CA ASP A 3 10.01 3.22 -21.08
C ASP A 3 10.06 1.99 -20.15
N ASP A 4 10.93 1.00 -20.38
CA ASP A 4 10.95 -0.23 -19.57
C ASP A 4 11.68 -0.13 -18.22
N HIS A 5 12.10 1.07 -17.76
CA HIS A 5 13.03 1.19 -16.63
C HIS A 5 12.46 1.66 -15.27
N ASP A 6 11.22 2.17 -15.18
CA ASP A 6 10.72 2.75 -13.90
C ASP A 6 9.28 2.37 -13.49
N GLU A 7 8.57 1.56 -14.27
CA GLU A 7 7.11 1.41 -14.12
C GLU A 7 6.63 0.39 -13.08
N ASN A 8 7.50 -0.37 -12.40
CA ASN A 8 7.04 -1.52 -11.59
C ASN A 8 6.95 -1.26 -10.07
N HIS A 9 7.22 -0.04 -9.59
CA HIS A 9 7.24 0.26 -8.15
C HIS A 9 5.87 0.61 -7.55
N GLY A 10 4.98 1.24 -8.33
CA GLY A 10 3.64 1.67 -7.87
C GLY A 10 2.50 0.66 -8.09
N HIS A 11 2.75 -0.46 -8.77
CA HIS A 11 1.72 -1.42 -9.21
C HIS A 11 1.63 -2.71 -8.36
N SER A 12 2.17 -2.72 -7.14
CA SER A 12 2.01 -3.87 -6.25
C SER A 12 0.74 -3.77 -5.41
N VAL A 13 0.14 -4.93 -5.07
CA VAL A 13 -1.03 -4.98 -4.19
C VAL A 13 -0.68 -4.39 -2.84
N ALA A 14 0.51 -4.69 -2.31
CA ALA A 14 0.98 -4.14 -1.05
C ALA A 14 1.05 -2.60 -1.05
N ALA A 15 1.52 -2.00 -2.14
CA ALA A 15 1.56 -0.55 -2.29
C ALA A 15 0.15 0.06 -2.26
N TRP A 16 -0.78 -0.45 -3.08
CA TRP A 16 -2.15 0.07 -3.13
C TRP A 16 -2.94 -0.15 -1.84
N THR A 17 -2.73 -1.27 -1.14
CA THR A 17 -3.34 -1.50 0.17
C THR A 17 -2.92 -0.42 1.18
N GLY A 18 -1.62 -0.09 1.24
CA GLY A 18 -1.12 0.97 2.12
C GLY A 18 -1.70 2.35 1.77
N VAL A 19 -1.72 2.69 0.47
CA VAL A 19 -2.24 3.97 -0.01
C VAL A 19 -3.72 4.14 0.33
N PHE A 20 -4.57 3.15 0.01
CA PHE A 20 -5.99 3.24 0.31
C PHE A 20 -6.26 3.35 1.81
N ALA A 21 -5.53 2.58 2.63
CA ALA A 21 -5.67 2.67 4.07
C ALA A 21 -5.32 4.06 4.61
N LEU A 22 -4.24 4.68 4.11
CA LEU A 22 -3.84 6.02 4.53
C LEU A 22 -4.81 7.10 4.06
N ILE A 23 -5.40 6.96 2.87
CA ILE A 23 -6.45 7.86 2.37
C ILE A 23 -7.68 7.78 3.28
N ILE A 24 -8.15 6.57 3.61
CA ILE A 24 -9.30 6.36 4.49
C ILE A 24 -9.00 6.91 5.89
N ALA A 25 -7.83 6.59 6.45
CA ALA A 25 -7.38 7.09 7.75
C ALA A 25 -7.38 8.63 7.79
N SER A 26 -6.82 9.27 6.76
CA SER A 26 -6.80 10.73 6.61
C SER A 26 -8.21 11.32 6.59
N GLY A 27 -9.14 10.72 5.83
CA GLY A 27 -10.54 11.14 5.80
C GLY A 27 -11.23 11.05 7.17
N LEU A 28 -11.06 9.93 7.87
CA LEU A 28 -11.64 9.71 9.20
C LEU A 28 -11.07 10.71 10.24
N ILE A 29 -9.76 10.93 10.22
CA ILE A 29 -9.09 11.89 11.12
C ILE A 29 -9.59 13.31 10.82
N SER A 30 -9.67 13.69 9.56
CA SER A 30 -10.14 15.02 9.13
C SER A 30 -11.56 15.30 9.62
N VAL A 31 -12.49 14.35 9.42
CA VAL A 31 -13.87 14.46 9.92
C VAL A 31 -13.90 14.55 11.45
N GLY A 32 -13.12 13.72 12.14
CA GLY A 32 -13.04 13.73 13.60
C GLY A 32 -12.54 15.06 14.17
N VAL A 33 -11.52 15.64 13.55
CA VAL A 33 -10.98 16.94 13.97
C VAL A 33 -11.94 18.08 13.64
N ALA A 34 -12.54 18.09 12.44
CA ALA A 34 -13.44 19.15 11.99
C ALA A 34 -14.69 19.31 12.87
N TRP A 35 -15.23 18.20 13.40
CA TRP A 35 -16.41 18.21 14.28
C TRP A 35 -16.09 18.02 15.76
N GLY A 36 -14.82 17.95 16.15
CA GLY A 36 -14.43 17.65 17.54
C GLY A 36 -14.85 16.26 18.02
N ALA A 37 -15.10 15.33 17.10
CA ALA A 37 -15.56 13.98 17.38
C ALA A 37 -14.36 13.04 17.55
N HIS A 38 -13.81 12.99 18.77
CA HIS A 38 -12.61 12.22 19.10
C HIS A 38 -12.67 10.73 18.71
N LEU A 39 -13.87 10.13 18.72
CA LEU A 39 -14.06 8.74 18.28
C LEU A 39 -13.62 8.51 16.83
N TRP A 40 -13.95 9.43 15.92
CA TRP A 40 -13.55 9.33 14.51
C TRP A 40 -12.05 9.54 14.33
N THR A 41 -11.44 10.41 15.13
CA THR A 41 -9.99 10.61 15.15
C THR A 41 -9.26 9.33 15.55
N PHE A 42 -9.67 8.69 16.65
CA PHE A 42 -9.05 7.43 17.10
C PHE A 42 -9.28 6.29 16.11
N LEU A 43 -10.46 6.21 15.51
CA LEU A 43 -10.75 5.21 14.48
C LEU A 43 -9.84 5.40 13.26
N GLY A 44 -9.68 6.64 12.79
CA GLY A 44 -8.78 6.93 11.67
C GLY A 44 -7.32 6.60 11.96
N ILE A 45 -6.84 6.89 13.17
CA ILE A 45 -5.49 6.48 13.61
C ILE A 45 -5.36 4.96 13.58
N ALA A 46 -6.32 4.23 14.13
CA ALA A 46 -6.30 2.77 14.15
C ALA A 46 -6.27 2.17 12.74
N VAL A 47 -7.09 2.70 11.82
CA VAL A 47 -7.11 2.30 10.41
C VAL A 47 -5.76 2.56 9.73
N GLY A 48 -5.16 3.73 9.98
CA GLY A 48 -3.84 4.08 9.42
C GLY A 48 -2.74 3.13 9.88
N VAL A 49 -2.70 2.80 11.18
CA VAL A 49 -1.72 1.87 11.74
C VAL A 49 -1.92 0.45 11.19
N VAL A 50 -3.16 -0.07 11.23
CA VAL A 50 -3.45 -1.43 10.75
C VAL A 50 -3.16 -1.55 9.26
N GLY A 51 -3.53 -0.56 8.45
CA GLY A 51 -3.27 -0.58 7.01
C GLY A 51 -1.79 -0.48 6.66
N PHE A 52 -1.01 0.33 7.41
CA PHE A 52 0.44 0.42 7.23
C PHE A 52 1.15 -0.88 7.64
N VAL A 53 0.78 -1.46 8.77
CA VAL A 53 1.33 -2.77 9.18
C VAL A 53 0.93 -3.84 8.17
N GLY A 54 -0.33 -3.83 7.71
CA GLY A 54 -0.84 -4.72 6.69
C GLY A 54 -0.05 -4.66 5.37
N SER A 55 0.29 -3.46 4.89
CA SER A 55 1.08 -3.32 3.65
C SER A 55 2.51 -3.82 3.80
N ILE A 56 3.13 -3.66 4.97
CA ILE A 56 4.45 -4.25 5.27
C ILE A 56 4.36 -5.78 5.25
N VAL A 57 3.35 -6.36 5.91
CA VAL A 57 3.16 -7.81 5.93
C VAL A 57 2.95 -8.34 4.51
N LEU A 58 2.08 -7.71 3.72
CA LEU A 58 1.79 -8.09 2.35
C LEU A 58 3.04 -8.01 1.45
N SER A 59 3.88 -7.00 1.65
CA SER A 59 5.16 -6.88 0.94
C SER A 59 6.08 -8.07 1.22
N LYS A 60 6.09 -8.55 2.46
CA LYS A 60 6.95 -9.68 2.90
C LYS A 60 6.42 -11.04 2.47
N THR A 61 5.12 -11.20 2.29
CA THR A 61 4.50 -12.46 1.82
C THR A 61 4.46 -12.59 0.30
N GLY A 62 5.12 -11.70 -0.44
CA GLY A 62 5.26 -11.80 -1.89
C GLY A 62 4.18 -11.06 -2.70
N PHE A 63 3.43 -10.14 -2.09
CA PHE A 63 2.58 -9.20 -2.84
C PHE A 63 3.26 -7.85 -3.07
N GLY A 64 4.54 -7.74 -2.68
CA GLY A 64 5.40 -6.61 -3.00
C GLY A 64 5.99 -6.70 -4.41
N VAL A 65 6.66 -5.62 -4.81
CA VAL A 65 7.27 -5.46 -6.14
C VAL A 65 8.36 -6.50 -6.44
N GLU A 66 9.06 -6.98 -5.41
CA GLU A 66 10.15 -7.94 -5.55
C GLU A 66 9.65 -9.31 -6.03
N ALA A 67 8.48 -9.75 -5.58
CA ALA A 67 7.90 -11.01 -6.05
C ALA A 67 7.54 -10.97 -7.54
N LYS A 68 7.01 -9.83 -8.02
CA LYS A 68 6.77 -9.60 -9.45
C LYS A 68 8.07 -9.63 -10.25
N ARG A 69 9.14 -9.04 -9.72
CA ARG A 69 10.47 -9.02 -10.35
C ARG A 69 11.05 -10.44 -10.51
N LEU A 70 10.96 -11.25 -9.47
CA LEU A 70 11.44 -12.65 -9.48
C LEU A 70 10.66 -13.50 -10.50
N GLN A 71 9.34 -13.33 -10.62
CA GLN A 71 8.54 -14.02 -11.65
C GLN A 71 8.93 -13.60 -13.08
N ALA A 72 9.18 -12.31 -13.31
CA ALA A 72 9.58 -11.80 -14.62
C ALA A 72 10.95 -12.36 -15.06
N GLN A 73 11.92 -12.44 -14.14
CA GLN A 73 13.24 -13.01 -14.42
C GLN A 73 13.17 -14.52 -14.72
N GLY A 74 12.35 -15.27 -13.99
CA GLY A 74 12.14 -16.71 -14.24
C GLY A 74 11.55 -17.00 -15.62
N HIS A 75 10.66 -16.13 -16.11
CA HIS A 75 10.10 -16.26 -17.47
C HIS A 75 11.10 -15.93 -18.59
N GLN A 76 12.11 -15.09 -18.33
CA GLN A 76 13.13 -14.74 -19.32
C GLN A 76 14.28 -15.76 -19.41
N GLY A 77 14.58 -16.49 -18.33
CA GLY A 77 15.62 -17.53 -18.34
C GLY A 77 15.25 -18.85 -19.04
N VAL A 78 14.01 -18.99 -19.51
CA VAL A 78 13.49 -20.20 -20.20
C VAL A 78 13.43 -20.00 -21.72
N ARG A 79 13.95 -18.88 -22.25
CA ARG A 79 14.04 -18.60 -23.70
C ARG A 79 15.45 -18.74 -24.24
#